data_AF-A0A4Y2HLR3-F1
#
_entry.id   AF-A0A4Y2HLR3-F1
#
_cell.length_a   1.000
_cell.length_b   1.000
_cell.length_c   1.000
_cell.angle_alpha   90.00
_cell.angle_beta   90.00
_cell.angle_gamma   90.00
#
_symmetry.space_group_name_H-M   'P 1'
#
loop_
_entity.id
_entity.type
_entity.pdbx_description
1 polymer ?
#
loop_
_entity_poly.entity_id
_entity_poly.type
_entity_poly.pdbx_seq_one_letter_code
_entity_poly.pdbx_strand_id
1 'polypeptide(L)'
;MNSVQSFTTIPDPNIDGGWGWVIVFITFIIHFVFDGFMYTFGIFYAEFLKYFQSTGGATSLVMAIFIGICYTVGPIASGLINKYDCRVVSFIGIGIASLGLLLSLAVPTVEFLYLTIGLIA
;
A
#
# COMPACT_ATOMS: atom_id res chain seq x y z
N MET A 1 -4.61 27.43 -23.95
CA MET A 1 -3.95 27.98 -22.74
C MET A 1 -5.04 28.27 -21.72
N ASN A 2 -5.36 27.35 -20.80
CA ASN A 2 -6.22 27.59 -19.63
C ASN A 2 -5.93 26.54 -18.53
N SER A 3 -4.67 26.14 -18.38
CA SER A 3 -4.25 25.07 -17.45
C SER A 3 -3.58 25.61 -16.18
N VAL A 4 -3.90 26.84 -15.74
CA VAL A 4 -3.23 27.49 -14.58
C VAL A 4 -4.22 28.16 -13.62
N GLN A 5 -5.45 27.65 -13.50
CA GLN A 5 -6.43 28.16 -12.52
C GLN A 5 -6.93 27.03 -11.60
N SER A 6 -6.10 26.58 -10.65
CA SER A 6 -6.63 26.00 -9.39
C SER A 6 -5.62 25.83 -8.23
N PHE A 7 -4.44 26.47 -8.25
CA PHE A 7 -3.52 26.44 -7.08
C PHE A 7 -3.71 27.61 -6.11
N THR A 8 -4.68 28.48 -6.38
CA THR A 8 -5.14 29.52 -5.46
C THR A 8 -6.55 29.20 -4.97
N THR A 9 -6.76 28.02 -4.41
CA THR A 9 -7.85 27.89 -3.44
C THR A 9 -7.41 28.71 -2.24
N ILE A 10 -8.05 29.87 -2.04
CA ILE A 10 -8.13 30.48 -0.71
C ILE A 10 -8.45 29.30 0.22
N PRO A 11 -7.62 28.97 1.23
CA PRO A 11 -7.95 27.89 2.15
C PRO A 11 -9.35 28.20 2.67
N ASP A 12 -10.31 27.31 2.39
CA ASP A 12 -11.68 27.49 2.88
C ASP A 12 -11.52 27.71 4.40
N PRO A 13 -12.01 28.82 4.96
CA PRO A 13 -11.80 29.15 6.37
C PRO A 13 -12.33 28.08 7.33
N ASN A 14 -13.05 27.07 6.80
CA ASN A 14 -13.51 25.88 7.50
C ASN A 14 -12.64 24.62 7.29
N ILE A 15 -11.41 24.73 6.76
CA ILE A 15 -10.46 23.59 6.70
C ILE A 15 -10.19 23.01 8.11
N ASP A 16 -10.32 23.83 9.15
CA ASP A 16 -10.24 23.41 10.56
C ASP A 16 -11.60 22.97 11.15
N GLY A 17 -12.63 22.81 10.33
CA GLY A 17 -13.92 22.24 10.74
C GLY A 17 -13.77 20.81 11.25
N GLY A 18 -14.66 20.37 12.15
CA GLY A 18 -14.56 19.07 12.84
C GLY A 18 -14.35 17.83 11.93
N TRP A 19 -14.71 17.91 10.65
CA TRP A 19 -14.44 16.86 9.65
C TRP A 19 -12.95 16.63 9.37
N GLY A 20 -12.09 17.65 9.47
CA GLY A 20 -10.65 17.50 9.28
C GLY A 20 -10.04 16.53 10.30
N TRP A 21 -10.45 16.63 11.57
CA TRP A 21 -10.03 15.72 12.64
C TRP A 21 -10.43 14.27 12.39
N VAL A 22 -11.60 14.03 11.80
CA VAL A 22 -12.06 12.68 11.43
C VAL A 22 -11.12 12.09 10.36
N ILE A 23 -10.73 12.86 9.35
CA ILE A 23 -9.82 12.41 8.29
C ILE A 23 -8.43 12.13 8.86
N VAL A 24 -7.92 12.96 9.76
CA VAL A 24 -6.64 12.74 10.45
C VAL A 24 -6.67 11.42 11.23
N PHE A 25 -7.72 11.19 12.02
CA PHE A 25 -7.86 9.97 12.79
C PHE A 25 -7.92 8.73 11.90
N ILE A 26 -8.71 8.76 10.82
CA ILE A 26 -8.78 7.65 9.84
C ILE A 26 -7.41 7.40 9.21
N THR A 27 -6.72 8.45 8.78
CA THR A 27 -5.40 8.33 8.16
C THR A 27 -4.38 7.74 9.12
N PHE A 28 -4.41 8.13 10.39
CA PHE A 28 -3.57 7.55 11.44
C PHE A 28 -3.82 6.06 11.60
N ILE A 29 -5.08 5.62 11.66
CA ILE A 29 -5.42 4.19 11.77
C ILE A 29 -4.93 3.41 10.55
N ILE A 30 -5.08 3.95 9.33
CA ILE A 30 -4.59 3.30 8.12
C ILE A 30 -3.07 3.10 8.18
N HIS A 31 -2.30 4.13 8.56
CA HIS A 31 -0.85 4.00 8.69
C HIS A 31 -0.45 3.02 9.78
N PHE A 32 -1.12 3.07 10.93
CA PHE A 32 -0.87 2.14 12.03
C PHE A 32 -1.09 0.68 11.62
N VAL A 33 -2.17 0.40 10.89
CA VAL A 33 -2.46 -0.96 10.38
C VAL A 33 -1.44 -1.38 9.33
N PHE A 34 -1.08 -0.48 8.40
CA PHE A 34 -0.11 -0.76 7.35
C PHE A 34 1.28 -1.07 7.92
N ASP A 35 1.77 -0.25 8.85
CA ASP A 35 3.05 -0.48 9.52
C ASP A 35 2.99 -1.74 10.40
N GLY A 36 1.86 -1.98 11.07
CA GLY A 36 1.62 -3.21 11.83
C GLY A 36 1.71 -4.47 10.97
N PHE A 37 1.17 -4.43 9.74
CA PHE A 37 1.30 -5.51 8.76
C PHE A 37 2.77 -5.75 8.38
N MET A 38 3.54 -4.69 8.12
CA MET A 38 4.97 -4.79 7.80
C MET A 38 5.77 -5.44 8.93
N TYR A 39 5.52 -5.05 10.19
CA TYR A 39 6.24 -5.62 11.34
C TYR A 39 5.88 -7.09 11.59
N THR A 40 4.62 -7.45 11.36
CA THR A 40 4.14 -8.83 11.53
C THR A 40 4.90 -9.81 10.62
N PHE A 41 5.27 -9.38 9.41
CA PHE A 41 6.11 -10.17 8.51
C PHE A 41 7.50 -10.48 9.09
N GLY A 42 8.06 -9.60 9.93
CA GLY A 42 9.31 -9.84 10.63
C GLY A 42 9.25 -11.06 11.56
N ILE A 43 8.08 -11.32 12.17
CA ILE A 43 7.85 -12.50 13.00
C ILE A 43 7.71 -13.75 12.12
N PHE A 44 6.95 -13.66 11.03
CA PHE A 44 6.73 -14.78 10.12
C PHE A 44 7.97 -15.17 9.30
N TYR A 45 8.96 -14.28 9.16
CA TYR A 45 10.18 -14.53 8.40
C TYR A 45 10.90 -15.82 8.83
N ALA A 46 11.03 -16.07 10.13
CA ALA A 46 11.67 -17.28 10.64
C ALA A 46 10.89 -18.56 10.31
N GLU A 47 9.56 -18.47 10.25
CA GLU A 47 8.70 -19.59 9.90
C GLU A 47 8.70 -19.86 8.39
N PHE A 48 8.70 -18.81 7.56
CA PHE A 48 8.84 -18.94 6.11
C PHE A 48 10.17 -19.59 5.71
N LEU A 49 11.25 -19.26 6.43
CA LEU A 49 12.56 -19.88 6.20
C LEU A 49 12.51 -21.40 6.41
N LYS A 50 11.80 -21.85 7.45
CA LYS A 50 11.62 -23.28 7.75
C LYS A 50 10.66 -23.96 6.78
N TYR A 51 9.53 -23.33 6.49
CA TYR A 51 8.48 -23.90 5.65
C TYR A 51 8.95 -24.08 4.20
N PHE A 52 9.61 -23.07 3.64
CA PHE A 52 10.06 -23.10 2.25
C PHE A 52 11.48 -23.66 2.07
N GLN A 53 12.20 -23.96 3.16
CA GLN A 53 13.60 -24.42 3.13
C GLN A 53 14.51 -23.52 2.26
N SER A 54 14.21 -22.22 2.24
CA SER A 54 14.90 -21.25 1.37
C SER A 54 16.02 -20.53 2.12
N THR A 55 16.83 -19.75 1.40
CA THR A 55 17.85 -18.90 2.02
C THR A 55 17.22 -17.66 2.64
N GLY A 56 17.86 -17.10 3.67
CA GLY A 56 17.38 -15.89 4.33
C GLY A 56 17.23 -14.71 3.36
N GLY A 57 18.20 -14.55 2.45
CA GLY A 57 18.17 -13.51 1.42
C GLY A 57 16.99 -13.64 0.46
N ALA A 58 16.61 -14.86 0.06
CA ALA A 58 15.43 -15.08 -0.78
C ALA A 58 14.14 -14.69 -0.04
N THR A 59 13.98 -15.15 1.21
CA THR A 59 12.76 -14.88 1.98
C THR A 59 12.60 -13.38 2.31
N SER A 60 13.71 -12.67 2.57
CA SER A 60 13.66 -11.23 2.87
C SER A 60 13.40 -10.37 1.63
N LEU A 61 13.74 -10.88 0.44
CA LEU A 61 13.50 -10.20 -0.82
C LEU A 61 12.00 -9.98 -1.08
N VAL A 62 11.12 -10.85 -0.57
CA VAL A 62 9.66 -10.68 -0.69
C VAL A 62 9.22 -9.34 -0.10
N MET A 63 9.63 -9.08 1.14
CA MET A 63 9.32 -7.82 1.83
C MET A 63 10.04 -6.63 1.21
N ALA A 64 11.27 -6.81 0.72
CA ALA A 64 12.00 -5.75 0.04
C ALA A 64 11.30 -5.29 -1.24
N ILE A 65 10.78 -6.23 -2.04
CA ILE A 65 10.02 -5.93 -3.26
C ILE A 65 8.71 -5.21 -2.91
N PHE A 66 7.97 -5.72 -1.93
CA PHE A 66 6.72 -5.11 -1.48
C PHE A 66 6.92 -3.64 -1.09
N ILE A 67 7.85 -3.37 -0.18
CA ILE A 67 8.16 -2.01 0.28
C ILE A 67 8.67 -1.15 -0.88
N GLY A 68 9.52 -1.70 -1.75
CA GLY A 68 10.03 -0.99 -2.92
C GLY A 68 8.92 -0.55 -3.87
N ILE A 69 7.90 -1.38 -4.07
CA ILE A 69 6.73 -1.06 -4.89
C ILE A 69 5.84 -0.05 -4.19
N CYS A 70 5.56 -0.19 -2.89
CA CYS A 70 4.76 0.78 -2.13
C CYS A 70 5.33 2.21 -2.26
N TYR A 71 6.66 2.36 -2.23
CA TYR A 71 7.29 3.67 -2.41
C TYR A 71 7.29 4.16 -3.87
N THR A 72 7.46 3.25 -4.83
CA THR A 72 7.49 3.61 -6.26
C THR A 72 6.10 3.91 -6.84
N VAL A 73 5.04 3.38 -6.22
CA VAL A 73 3.65 3.65 -6.62
C VAL A 73 3.23 5.08 -6.29
N GLY A 74 3.88 5.78 -5.35
CA GLY A 74 3.53 7.15 -4.96
C GLY A 74 3.35 8.14 -6.13
N PRO A 75 4.34 8.30 -7.03
CA PRO A 75 4.20 9.12 -8.23
C PRO A 75 3.08 8.66 -9.18
N ILE A 76 2.92 7.34 -9.37
CA ILE A 76 1.90 6.76 -10.25
C ILE A 76 0.50 7.05 -9.71
N ALA A 77 0.31 6.83 -8.40
CA ALA A 77 -0.93 7.11 -7.69
C ALA A 77 -1.27 8.60 -7.74
N SER A 78 -0.30 9.48 -7.52
CA SER A 78 -0.49 10.94 -7.62
C SER A 78 -1.00 11.36 -9.00
N GLY A 79 -0.41 10.82 -10.08
CA GLY A 79 -0.87 11.06 -11.45
C GLY A 79 -2.30 10.53 -11.71
N LEU A 80 -2.63 9.37 -11.16
CA LEU A 80 -3.97 8.78 -11.28
C LEU A 80 -5.04 9.58 -10.52
N ILE A 81 -4.74 10.02 -9.30
CA ILE A 81 -5.64 10.82 -8.45
C ILE A 81 -5.95 12.16 -9.13
N ASN A 82 -4.96 12.77 -9.79
CA ASN A 82 -5.16 14.00 -10.55
C ASN A 82 -6.12 13.84 -11.73
N LYS A 83 -6.38 12.60 -12.20
CA LYS A 83 -7.25 12.31 -13.34
C LYS A 83 -8.59 11.65 -12.97
N TYR A 84 -8.66 10.81 -11.93
CA TYR A 84 -9.79 9.92 -11.66
C TYR A 84 -10.38 10.03 -10.25
N ASP A 85 -10.08 11.10 -9.51
CA ASP A 85 -10.46 11.32 -8.10
C ASP A 85 -9.82 10.34 -7.11
N CYS A 86 -9.50 10.84 -5.91
CA CYS A 86 -8.84 10.07 -4.86
C CYS A 86 -9.65 8.82 -4.45
N ARG A 87 -10.98 8.94 -4.35
CA ARG A 87 -11.85 7.85 -3.87
C ARG A 87 -11.83 6.62 -4.77
N VAL A 88 -11.93 6.82 -6.09
CA VAL A 88 -11.96 5.70 -7.05
C VAL A 88 -10.62 4.99 -7.07
N VAL A 89 -9.52 5.76 -7.08
CA VAL A 89 -8.15 5.21 -7.05
C VAL A 89 -7.93 4.39 -5.78
N SER A 90 -8.42 4.86 -4.61
CA SER A 90 -8.35 4.09 -3.37
C SER A 90 -9.12 2.77 -3.42
N PHE A 91 -10.35 2.74 -3.95
CA PHE A 91 -11.12 1.50 -4.06
C PHE A 91 -10.46 0.47 -4.99
N ILE A 92 -9.89 0.93 -6.10
CA ILE A 92 -9.15 0.06 -7.02
C ILE A 92 -7.91 -0.51 -6.32
N GLY A 93 -7.14 0.32 -5.61
CA GLY A 93 -5.96 -0.12 -4.85
C GLY A 93 -6.30 -1.18 -3.80
N ILE A 94 -7.35 -0.96 -3.01
CA ILE A 94 -7.81 -1.93 -1.99
C ILE A 94 -8.25 -3.25 -2.65
N GLY A 95 -8.92 -3.18 -3.81
CA GLY A 95 -9.33 -4.37 -4.56
C GLY A 95 -8.14 -5.19 -5.05
N ILE A 96 -7.12 -4.53 -5.60
CA ILE A 96 -5.88 -5.17 -6.06
C ILE A 96 -5.14 -5.79 -4.87
N ALA A 97 -4.97 -5.05 -3.77
CA ALA A 97 -4.30 -5.54 -2.56
C ALA A 97 -5.00 -6.78 -1.97
N SER A 98 -6.34 -6.74 -1.88
CA SER A 98 -7.15 -7.85 -1.38
C SER A 98 -7.00 -9.09 -2.27
N LEU A 99 -6.97 -8.90 -3.59
CA LEU A 99 -6.75 -9.99 -4.54
C LEU A 99 -5.35 -10.60 -4.40
N GLY A 100 -4.31 -9.77 -4.24
CA GLY A 100 -2.94 -10.24 -4.00
C GLY A 100 -2.82 -11.10 -2.74
N LEU A 101 -3.47 -10.68 -1.65
CA LEU A 101 -3.51 -11.44 -0.41
C LEU A 101 -4.29 -12.76 -0.56
N LEU A 102 -5.45 -12.74 -1.24
CA LEU A 102 -6.23 -13.96 -1.49
C LEU A 102 -5.47 -14.96 -2.35
N LEU A 103 -4.76 -14.50 -3.38
CA LEU A 103 -3.93 -15.35 -4.22
C LEU A 103 -2.78 -15.96 -3.43
N SER A 104 -2.21 -15.24 -2.46
CA SER A 104 -1.14 -15.75 -1.60
C SER A 104 -1.55 -16.99 -0.79
N LEU A 105 -2.83 -17.14 -0.44
CA LEU A 105 -3.34 -18.31 0.30
C LEU A 105 -3.22 -19.63 -0.48
N ALA A 106 -3.19 -19.57 -1.81
CA ALA A 106 -3.20 -20.76 -2.67
C ALA A 106 -1.80 -21.17 -3.15
N VAL A 107 -0.74 -20.53 -2.66
CA VAL A 107 0.61 -20.66 -3.23
C VAL A 107 1.52 -21.59 -2.41
N PRO A 108 2.13 -22.62 -3.03
CA PRO A 108 3.05 -23.54 -2.35
C PRO A 108 4.55 -23.20 -2.45
N THR A 109 4.96 -22.16 -3.19
CA THR A 109 6.37 -21.84 -3.44
C THR A 109 6.72 -20.36 -3.24
N VAL A 110 7.98 -20.09 -2.86
CA VAL A 110 8.48 -18.73 -2.55
C VAL A 110 8.42 -17.79 -3.76
N GLU A 111 8.61 -18.32 -4.97
CA GLU A 111 8.64 -17.53 -6.20
C GLU A 111 7.29 -16.86 -6.48
N PHE A 112 6.21 -17.59 -6.25
CA PHE A 112 4.86 -17.07 -6.36
C PHE A 112 4.52 -16.13 -5.20
N LEU A 113 5.23 -16.23 -4.06
CA LEU A 113 5.12 -15.27 -2.96
C LEU A 113 5.69 -13.90 -3.35
N TYR A 114 6.78 -13.84 -4.14
CA TYR A 114 7.27 -12.58 -4.70
C TYR A 114 6.22 -11.90 -5.58
N LEU A 115 5.48 -12.69 -6.37
CA LEU A 115 4.50 -12.16 -7.31
C LEU A 115 3.20 -11.76 -6.61
N THR A 116 2.71 -12.56 -5.66
CA THR A 116 1.46 -12.28 -4.96
C THR A 116 1.61 -11.20 -3.89
N ILE A 117 2.48 -11.42 -2.89
CA ILE A 117 2.70 -10.46 -1.78
C ILE A 117 3.58 -9.30 -2.22
N GLY A 118 4.62 -9.56 -3.03
CA GLY A 118 5.57 -8.51 -3.41
C GLY A 118 5.01 -7.55 -4.45
N LEU A 119 4.43 -8.08 -5.54
CA LEU A 119 4.05 -7.27 -6.71
C LEU A 119 2.57 -6.87 -6.74
N ILE A 120 1.67 -7.74 -6.29
CA ILE A 120 0.21 -7.53 -6.43
C ILE A 120 -0.41 -6.96 -5.15
N ALA A 121 -0.05 -7.47 -3.98
CA ALA A 121 -0.57 -6.98 -2.70
C ALA A 121 -0.10 -5.55 -2.42
#